data_AF-A0A4Q5QR58-F1
#
_entry.id   AF-A0A4Q5QR58-F1
#
_cell.length_a   1.000
_cell.length_b   1.000
_cell.length_c   1.000
_cell.angle_alpha   90.00
_cell.angle_beta   90.00
_cell.angle_gamma   90.00
#
_symmetry.space_group_name_H-M   'P 1'
#
loop_
_entity.id
_entity.type
_entity.pdbx_description
1 polymer ?
#
loop_
_entity_poly.entity_id
_entity_poly.type
_entity_poly.pdbx_seq_one_letter_code
_entity_poly.pdbx_strand_id
1 'polypeptide(L)' 'MNKGPVSKFIAHHYRHFNSAALVDAAKGYEQHLLEGGKMMITLAGAMSTAELG' A
#
# COMPACT_ATOMS: atom_id res chain seq x y z
N MET A 1 -13.47 -9.30 -3.57
CA MET A 1 -12.87 -8.66 -4.76
C MET A 1 -11.72 -9.52 -5.27
N ASN A 2 -11.68 -9.85 -6.56
CA ASN A 2 -10.57 -10.63 -7.11
C ASN A 2 -9.35 -9.72 -7.28
N LYS A 3 -8.25 -9.98 -6.56
CA LYS A 3 -7.08 -9.10 -6.57
C LYS A 3 -6.29 -9.24 -7.89
N GLY A 4 -5.79 -8.11 -8.40
CA GLY A 4 -5.08 -8.04 -9.69
C GLY A 4 -3.70 -8.71 -9.68
N PRO A 5 -3.04 -8.81 -10.84
CA PRO A 5 -1.74 -9.48 -10.98
C PRO A 5 -0.65 -8.89 -10.08
N VAL A 6 -0.61 -7.56 -9.90
CA VAL A 6 0.35 -6.89 -9.00
C VAL A 6 0.14 -7.29 -7.54
N SER A 7 -1.11 -7.32 -7.08
CA SER A 7 -1.42 -7.76 -5.72
C SER A 7 -1.03 -9.22 -5.47
N LYS A 8 -1.24 -10.08 -6.47
CA LYS A 8 -0.81 -11.50 -6.41
C LYS A 8 0.71 -11.63 -6.35
N PHE A 9 1.43 -10.84 -7.16
CA PHE A 9 2.88 -10.80 -7.14
C PHE A 9 3.41 -10.36 -5.77
N ILE A 10 2.91 -9.23 -5.25
CA ILE A 10 3.31 -8.71 -3.94
C ILE A 10 3.03 -9.75 -2.84
N ALA A 11 1.82 -10.33 -2.80
CA ALA A 11 1.47 -11.34 -1.80
C ALA A 11 2.35 -12.60 -1.87
N HIS A 12 2.82 -12.97 -3.06
CA HIS A 12 3.72 -14.11 -3.22
C HIS A 12 5.17 -13.78 -2.84
N HIS A 13 5.70 -12.62 -3.24
CA HIS A 13 7.14 -12.35 -3.15
C HIS A 13 7.55 -11.56 -1.91
N TYR A 14 6.68 -10.72 -1.35
CA TYR A 14 7.06 -9.73 -0.34
C TYR A 14 6.80 -10.29 1.07
N ARG A 15 7.67 -11.18 1.54
CA ARG A 15 7.45 -11.96 2.78
C ARG A 15 8.30 -11.54 3.97
N HIS A 16 9.32 -10.71 3.78
CA HIS A 16 10.32 -10.44 4.82
C HIS A 16 10.72 -8.97 4.92
N PHE A 17 11.08 -8.54 6.14
CA PHE A 17 11.60 -7.22 6.46
C PHE A 17 10.76 -6.08 5.83
N ASN A 18 11.41 -5.17 5.12
CA ASN A 18 10.79 -4.00 4.51
C ASN A 18 9.73 -4.35 3.46
N SER A 19 9.86 -5.49 2.78
CA SER A 19 8.89 -5.91 1.76
C SER A 19 7.57 -6.35 2.39
N ALA A 20 7.62 -7.05 3.54
CA ALA A 20 6.42 -7.47 4.26
C ALA A 20 5.60 -6.26 4.75
N ALA A 21 6.28 -5.17 5.15
CA ALA A 21 5.61 -3.95 5.59
C ALA A 21 4.67 -3.36 4.52
N LEU A 22 4.99 -3.51 3.23
CA LEU A 22 4.08 -3.10 2.15
C LEU A 22 2.78 -3.91 2.14
N VAL A 23 2.88 -5.23 2.39
CA VAL A 23 1.71 -6.12 2.44
C VAL A 23 0.81 -5.76 3.61
N ASP A 24 1.40 -5.50 4.77
CA ASP A 24 0.67 -5.14 5.98
C ASP A 24 0.00 -3.77 5.83
N ALA A 25 0.72 -2.78 5.28
CA ALA A 25 0.15 -1.47 4.97
C ALA A 25 -1.03 -1.56 3.99
N ALA A 26 -0.91 -2.37 2.93
CA ALA A 26 -1.98 -2.56 1.94
C ALA A 26 -3.23 -3.19 2.56
N LYS A 27 -3.07 -4.23 3.41
CA LYS A 27 -4.19 -4.87 4.12
C LYS A 27 -4.82 -3.93 5.15
N GLY A 28 -4.01 -3.21 5.92
CA GLY A 28 -4.49 -2.25 6.91
C GLY A 28 -5.27 -1.10 6.28
N TYR A 29 -4.82 -0.61 5.13
CA TYR A 29 -5.53 0.44 4.40
C TYR A 29 -6.84 -0.06 3.78
N GLU A 30 -6.87 -1.28 3.24
CA GLU A 30 -8.11 -1.93 2.79
C GLU A 30 -9.13 -2.01 3.93
N GLN A 31 -8.70 -2.42 5.13
CA GLN A 31 -9.56 -2.48 6.32
C GLN A 31 -10.06 -1.09 6.75
N HIS A 32 -9.17 -0.09 6.81
CA HIS A 32 -9.53 1.29 7.16
C HIS A 32 -10.62 1.85 6.24
N LEU A 33 -10.53 1.57 4.93
CA LEU A 33 -11.56 1.96 3.97
C LEU A 33 -12.89 1.23 4.18
N LEU A 34 -12.85 -0.08 4.48
CA LEU A 34 -14.06 -0.87 4.77
C LEU A 34 -14.79 -0.36 6.02
N GLU A 35 -14.05 0.19 6.98
CA GLU A 35 -14.60 0.81 8.20
C GLU A 35 -15.13 2.23 7.97
N GLY A 36 -15.12 2.73 6.72
CA GLY A 36 -15.56 4.08 6.37
C GLY A 36 -14.53 5.16 6.68
N GLY A 37 -13.29 4.78 7.00
CA GLY A 37 -12.17 5.67 7.19
C GLY A 37 -11.79 6.41 5.91
N LYS A 38 -11.26 7.63 6.06
CA LYS A 38 -10.76 8.44 4.94
C LYS A 38 -9.23 8.38 4.91
N MET A 39 -8.67 8.43 3.71
CA MET A 39 -7.23 8.54 3.53
C MET A 39 -6.76 9.95 3.86
N MET A 40 -5.73 10.04 4.70
CA MET A 40 -4.93 11.25 4.85
C MET A 40 -3.54 10.95 4.33
N ILE A 41 -3.05 11.80 3.42
CA ILE A 41 -1.73 11.65 2.81
C ILE A 41 -0.87 12.84 3.25
N THR A 42 0.31 12.54 3.76
CA THR A 42 1.39 13.51 3.99
C THR A 42 2.58 13.07 3.17
N LEU A 43 3.04 13.89 2.23
CA LEU A 43 4.15 13.57 1.33
C LEU A 43 5.31 14.53 1.57
N ALA A 44 6.53 13.99 1.58
CA ALA A 44 7.73 14.81 1.59
C ALA A 44 7.92 15.48 0.21
N GLY A 45 8.49 16.69 0.19
CA GLY A 45 8.65 17.47 -1.04
C GLY A 45 9.42 16.73 -2.15
N ALA A 46 10.40 15.89 -1.78
CA ALA A 46 11.17 15.07 -2.73
C ALA A 46 10.33 14.09 -3.55
N MET A 47 9.11 13.74 -3.08
CA MET A 47 8.21 12.84 -3.80
C MET A 47 7.63 13.47 -5.07
N SER A 48 7.58 14.80 -5.17
CA SER A 48 7.19 15.50 -6.40
C SER A 48 8.21 15.29 -7.53
N THR A 49 9.51 15.22 -7.20
CA THR A 49 10.57 14.87 -8.17
C THR A 49 10.40 13.44 -8.69
N ALA A 50 9.85 12.55 -7.88
CA ALA A 50 9.52 11.17 -8.25
C ALA A 50 8.16 11.04 -8.96
N GLU A 51 7.50 12.16 -9.30
CA GLU A 51 6.18 12.20 -9.95
C GLU A 51 5.06 11.55 -9.12
N LEU A 52 5.19 11.59 -7.79
CA LEU A 52 4.21 11.06 -6.84
C LEU A 52 3.41 12.16 -6.11
N GLY A 53 3.65 13.43 -6.45
CA GLY A 53 2.97 14.61 -5.90
C GLY A 53 1.78 15.07 -6.72
#